data_AF-A0AB40CF11-F1
#
_entry.id   AF-A0AB40CF11-F1
#
_cell.length_a   1.000
_cell.length_b   1.000
_cell.length_c   1.000
_cell.angle_alpha   90.00
_cell.angle_beta   90.00
_cell.angle_gamma   90.00
#
_symmetry.space_group_name_H-M   'P 1'
#
loop_
_entity.id
_entity.type
_entity.pdbx_description
1 polymer ?
#
loop_
_entity_poly.entity_id
_entity_poly.type
_entity_poly.pdbx_seq_one_letter_code
_entity_poly.pdbx_strand_id
1 'polypeptide(L)'
;MQQQTNPRNPYSMENKSKLLQYLRESSIELDFNQQEAWMRERLELEIQSQVFKSMVSELLQEEIRKSRTISQILDSLYLLKYSLQRIYGWVSEEEFGGKVGKEEILEDELDVLFLEMRSVYQFASVVESRIAKREEIRTKEKMEMDERIMSLIEDNRDIDGLLRVAMLEKMNLERTLNKLKRSGEQKRVAILQIAERGLQKVGFGFMMSSVAEEPPVDSANIDSGQSEDEVVSVAATFEKMMKNLRLEIANLRRSLEESRLENEHLQSFSGEQAQKIAENMLYIEHLEERLNTLVHNIDELMLEVTKAEEDATRWKQACELEVEAGRTAIEERDREVALLKEELSRTKMALDASNNKMQLKERLASTAMAALEAAEISRRLADSRSAGLRERIEELTKQLEEDVDQGKKEKDRGRRRLRHECWPWRVLRFTPAVSSRPGNLNRMRRLPEMEALLHFM
;
A
#
# COMPACT_ATOMS: atom_id res chain seq x y z
N MET A 1 -20.24 -6.03 115.80
CA MET A 1 -19.30 -6.74 114.92
C MET A 1 -18.82 -5.77 113.86
N GLN A 2 -17.52 -5.46 113.83
CA GLN A 2 -16.90 -4.76 112.70
C GLN A 2 -16.40 -5.84 111.72
N GLN A 3 -16.84 -5.81 110.46
CA GLN A 3 -16.17 -6.57 109.41
C GLN A 3 -15.09 -5.70 108.78
N GLN A 4 -13.95 -6.34 108.50
CA GLN A 4 -12.67 -5.73 108.19
C GLN A 4 -12.25 -6.12 106.77
N THR A 5 -11.41 -5.28 106.14
CA THR A 5 -10.85 -5.46 104.77
C THR A 5 -11.87 -5.33 103.64
N ASN A 6 -11.53 -4.78 102.46
CA ASN A 6 -10.23 -4.66 101.81
C ASN A 6 -10.13 -3.31 101.04
N PRO A 7 -9.00 -2.55 101.08
CA PRO A 7 -8.92 -1.26 100.41
C PRO A 7 -8.88 -1.40 98.88
N ARG A 8 -9.79 -0.69 98.19
CA ARG A 8 -9.71 -0.52 96.73
C ARG A 8 -8.43 0.25 96.38
N ASN A 9 -7.47 -0.43 95.76
CA ASN A 9 -6.23 0.16 95.31
C ASN A 9 -6.49 1.28 94.26
N PRO A 10 -6.25 2.57 94.55
CA PRO A 10 -6.57 3.67 93.63
C PRO A 10 -5.84 3.53 92.29
N TYR A 11 -4.59 3.08 92.33
CA TYR A 11 -3.74 2.83 91.17
C TYR A 11 -4.32 1.79 90.20
N SER A 12 -5.26 0.93 90.63
CA SER A 12 -5.90 -0.04 89.74
C SER A 12 -7.04 0.53 88.90
N MET A 13 -7.80 1.50 89.42
CA MET A 13 -8.91 2.12 88.69
C MET A 13 -8.40 3.15 87.70
N GLU A 14 -7.38 3.92 88.08
CA GLU A 14 -6.80 4.95 87.23
C GLU A 14 -6.06 4.34 86.04
N ASN A 15 -5.31 3.24 86.26
CA ASN A 15 -4.68 2.49 85.17
C ASN A 15 -5.73 1.84 84.24
N LYS A 16 -6.86 1.34 84.77
CA LYS A 16 -7.97 0.85 83.93
C LYS A 16 -8.61 1.95 83.08
N SER A 17 -8.82 3.15 83.63
CA SER A 17 -9.40 4.27 82.90
C SER A 17 -8.46 4.76 81.79
N LYS A 18 -7.15 4.82 82.07
CA LYS A 18 -6.11 5.13 81.06
C LYS A 18 -6.07 4.07 79.95
N LEU A 19 -6.14 2.78 80.29
CA LEU A 19 -6.24 1.68 79.32
C LEU A 19 -7.49 1.76 78.44
N LEU A 20 -8.66 2.06 79.03
CA LEU A 20 -9.93 2.22 78.29
C LEU A 20 -9.95 3.47 77.42
N GLN A 21 -9.22 4.53 77.79
CA GLN A 21 -9.02 5.69 76.94
C GLN A 21 -8.09 5.35 75.77
N TYR A 22 -6.94 4.73 76.03
CA TYR A 22 -5.98 4.31 75.00
C TYR A 22 -6.59 3.34 73.97
N LEU A 23 -7.42 2.38 74.43
CA LEU A 23 -8.16 1.48 73.55
C LEU A 23 -9.20 2.21 72.70
N ARG A 24 -9.80 3.29 73.21
CA ARG A 24 -10.79 4.08 72.48
C ARG A 24 -10.12 4.98 71.43
N GLU A 25 -9.02 5.62 71.80
CA GLU A 25 -8.17 6.41 70.89
C GLU A 25 -7.62 5.52 69.77
N SER A 26 -7.06 4.34 70.12
CA SER A 26 -6.57 3.36 69.15
C SER A 26 -7.67 2.78 68.24
N SER A 27 -8.91 2.61 68.73
CA SER A 27 -10.04 2.20 67.90
C SER A 27 -10.43 3.28 66.89
N ILE A 28 -10.48 4.54 67.31
CA ILE A 28 -10.79 5.68 66.43
C ILE A 28 -9.69 5.85 65.37
N GLU A 29 -8.43 5.66 65.75
CA GLU A 29 -7.29 5.69 64.84
C GLU A 29 -7.31 4.52 63.84
N LEU A 30 -7.74 3.32 64.27
CA LEU A 30 -7.93 2.17 63.38
C LEU A 30 -9.05 2.43 62.34
N ASP A 31 -10.20 2.94 62.79
CA ASP A 31 -11.35 3.25 61.94
C ASP A 31 -10.99 4.36 60.92
N PHE A 32 -10.26 5.40 61.36
CA PHE A 32 -9.76 6.46 60.49
C PHE A 32 -8.80 5.93 59.42
N ASN A 33 -7.83 5.09 59.82
CA ASN A 33 -6.87 4.47 58.89
C ASN A 33 -7.55 3.54 57.88
N GLN A 34 -8.57 2.78 58.29
CA GLN A 34 -9.38 1.95 57.38
C GLN A 34 -10.16 2.81 56.39
N GLN A 35 -10.78 3.91 56.86
CA GLN A 35 -11.54 4.82 56.01
C GLN A 35 -10.63 5.57 55.02
N GLU A 36 -9.42 5.95 55.43
CA GLU A 36 -8.43 6.56 54.54
C GLU A 36 -7.91 5.56 53.50
N ALA A 37 -7.60 4.33 53.90
CA ALA A 37 -7.20 3.27 52.96
C ALA A 37 -8.29 2.98 51.92
N TRP A 38 -9.55 2.87 52.35
CA TRP A 38 -10.70 2.69 51.45
C TRP A 38 -10.89 3.89 50.49
N MET A 39 -10.66 5.12 50.96
CA MET A 39 -10.70 6.31 50.09
C MET A 39 -9.59 6.30 49.03
N ARG A 40 -8.38 5.84 49.38
CA ARG A 40 -7.25 5.69 48.44
C ARG A 40 -7.54 4.61 47.38
N GLU A 41 -7.96 3.43 47.80
CA GLU A 41 -8.34 2.32 46.90
C GLU A 41 -9.46 2.74 45.94
N ARG A 42 -10.48 3.45 46.43
CA ARG A 42 -11.55 3.99 45.59
C ARG A 42 -11.06 5.03 44.58
N LEU A 43 -10.08 5.85 44.96
CA LEU A 43 -9.47 6.84 44.05
C LEU A 43 -8.65 6.15 42.95
N GLU A 44 -7.87 5.13 43.29
CA GLU A 44 -7.11 4.32 42.33
C GLU A 44 -8.04 3.60 41.34
N LEU A 45 -9.15 3.04 41.80
CA LEU A 45 -10.17 2.43 40.93
C LEU A 45 -10.86 3.45 40.02
N GLU A 46 -11.14 4.67 40.47
CA GLU A 46 -11.70 5.72 39.61
C GLU A 46 -10.68 6.16 38.54
N ILE A 47 -9.41 6.33 38.92
CA ILE A 47 -8.33 6.64 37.97
C ILE A 47 -8.19 5.54 36.92
N GLN A 48 -8.17 4.26 37.33
CA GLN A 48 -8.12 3.14 36.39
C GLN A 48 -9.36 3.10 35.49
N SER A 49 -10.57 3.30 36.05
CA SER A 49 -11.82 3.39 35.28
C SER A 49 -11.77 4.50 34.23
N GLN A 50 -11.19 5.65 34.57
CA GLN A 50 -11.02 6.78 33.66
C GLN A 50 -10.00 6.51 32.55
N VAL A 51 -8.88 5.84 32.87
CA VAL A 51 -7.90 5.39 31.86
C VAL A 51 -8.51 4.36 30.91
N PHE A 52 -9.23 3.35 31.41
CA PHE A 52 -9.93 2.38 30.57
C PHE A 52 -10.99 3.04 29.68
N LYS A 53 -11.75 4.01 30.19
CA LYS A 53 -12.70 4.80 29.38
C LYS A 53 -12.00 5.58 28.26
N SER A 54 -10.83 6.18 28.52
CA SER A 54 -10.03 6.86 27.47
C SER A 54 -9.59 5.89 26.39
N MET A 55 -8.94 4.79 26.79
CA MET A 55 -8.43 3.75 25.88
C MET A 55 -9.53 3.15 24.99
N VAL A 56 -10.70 2.84 25.57
CA VAL A 56 -11.86 2.35 24.79
C VAL A 56 -12.40 3.42 23.85
N SER A 57 -12.40 4.70 24.25
CA SER A 57 -12.83 5.80 23.39
C SER A 57 -11.89 6.03 22.21
N GLU A 58 -10.58 5.92 22.44
CA GLU A 58 -9.54 6.02 21.41
C GLU A 58 -9.65 4.87 20.39
N LEU A 59 -9.77 3.62 20.86
CA LEU A 59 -9.95 2.45 20.00
C LEU A 59 -11.25 2.53 19.16
N LEU A 60 -12.37 2.95 19.76
CA LEU A 60 -13.61 3.19 19.01
C LEU A 60 -13.44 4.29 17.96
N GLN A 61 -12.68 5.34 18.26
CA GLN A 61 -12.42 6.42 17.32
C GLN A 61 -11.49 5.98 16.17
N GLU A 62 -10.52 5.09 16.42
CA GLU A 62 -9.75 4.44 15.34
C GLU A 62 -10.64 3.56 14.46
N GLU A 63 -11.54 2.76 15.06
CA GLU A 63 -12.39 1.85 14.29
C GLU A 63 -13.36 2.61 13.36
N ILE A 64 -13.95 3.70 13.86
CA ILE A 64 -14.77 4.62 13.07
C ILE A 64 -13.95 5.30 11.95
N ARG A 65 -12.64 5.57 12.17
CA ARG A 65 -11.76 6.08 11.11
C ARG A 65 -11.50 5.02 10.04
N LYS A 66 -11.21 3.77 10.42
CA LYS A 66 -10.96 2.65 9.49
C LYS A 66 -12.18 2.37 8.62
N SER A 67 -13.35 2.15 9.21
CA SER A 67 -14.60 1.90 8.48
C SER A 67 -14.93 3.04 7.50
N ARG A 68 -14.72 4.31 7.90
CA ARG A 68 -14.85 5.46 7.00
C ARG A 68 -13.87 5.40 5.82
N THR A 69 -12.61 5.04 6.04
CA THR A 69 -11.64 4.90 4.95
C THR A 69 -11.97 3.73 4.02
N ILE A 70 -12.42 2.58 4.55
CA ILE A 70 -12.85 1.43 3.75
C ILE A 70 -14.04 1.83 2.86
N SER A 71 -15.04 2.50 3.42
CA SER A 71 -16.20 3.04 2.68
C SER A 71 -15.78 3.96 1.53
N GLN A 72 -14.85 4.89 1.76
CA GLN A 72 -14.34 5.80 0.72
C GLN A 72 -13.59 5.08 -0.41
N ILE A 73 -12.87 4.00 -0.09
CA ILE A 73 -12.19 3.18 -1.10
C ILE A 73 -13.21 2.34 -1.88
N LEU A 74 -14.24 1.78 -1.22
CA LEU A 74 -15.34 1.08 -1.88
C LEU A 74 -16.08 1.97 -2.88
N ASP A 75 -16.46 3.20 -2.49
CA ASP A 75 -17.06 4.19 -3.39
C ASP A 75 -16.18 4.46 -4.62
N SER A 76 -14.87 4.59 -4.39
CA SER A 76 -13.87 4.80 -5.45
C SER A 76 -13.75 3.59 -6.39
N LEU A 77 -13.83 2.36 -5.85
CA LEU A 77 -13.83 1.13 -6.62
C LEU A 77 -15.11 0.96 -7.45
N TYR A 78 -16.29 1.31 -6.91
CA TYR A 78 -17.54 1.32 -7.68
C TYR A 78 -17.50 2.32 -8.83
N LEU A 79 -16.97 3.53 -8.61
CA LEU A 79 -16.75 4.52 -9.67
C LEU A 79 -15.76 4.01 -10.73
N LEU A 80 -14.66 3.37 -10.33
CA LEU A 80 -13.70 2.75 -11.24
C LEU A 80 -14.36 1.62 -12.06
N LYS A 81 -15.12 0.74 -11.42
CA LYS A 81 -15.89 -0.34 -12.07
C LYS A 81 -16.87 0.20 -13.11
N TYR A 82 -17.63 1.25 -12.77
CA TYR A 82 -18.52 1.92 -13.71
C TYR A 82 -17.77 2.58 -14.87
N SER A 83 -16.61 3.20 -14.61
CA SER A 83 -15.77 3.79 -15.67
C SER A 83 -15.23 2.73 -16.64
N LEU A 84 -14.78 1.58 -16.12
CA LEU A 84 -14.37 0.42 -16.91
C LEU A 84 -15.53 -0.18 -17.69
N GLN A 85 -16.74 -0.20 -17.11
CA GLN A 85 -17.94 -0.73 -17.79
C GLN A 85 -18.37 0.19 -18.93
N ARG A 86 -18.24 1.50 -18.74
CA ARG A 86 -18.39 2.49 -19.81
C ARG A 86 -17.34 2.24 -20.90
N ILE A 87 -16.05 2.14 -20.57
CA ILE A 87 -14.99 1.86 -21.56
C ILE A 87 -15.26 0.53 -22.30
N TYR A 88 -15.67 -0.53 -21.59
CA TYR A 88 -16.05 -1.81 -22.18
C TYR A 88 -17.16 -1.64 -23.23
N GLY A 89 -18.22 -0.87 -22.92
CA GLY A 89 -19.32 -0.60 -23.86
C GLY A 89 -18.94 0.22 -25.09
N TRP A 90 -17.83 0.98 -25.05
CA TRP A 90 -17.28 1.65 -26.25
C TRP A 90 -16.40 0.71 -27.08
N VAL A 91 -15.87 -0.35 -26.46
CA VAL A 91 -14.93 -1.33 -27.06
C VAL A 91 -15.65 -2.62 -27.46
N SER A 92 -16.88 -2.87 -27.02
CA SER A 92 -17.65 -4.09 -27.29
C SER A 92 -19.03 -3.78 -27.85
N GLU A 93 -19.40 -4.44 -28.95
CA GLU A 93 -20.78 -4.49 -29.44
C GLU A 93 -21.57 -5.67 -28.81
N GLU A 94 -20.88 -6.58 -28.12
CA GLU A 94 -21.49 -7.65 -27.32
C GLU A 94 -21.76 -7.16 -25.89
N GLU A 95 -22.97 -7.39 -25.37
CA GLU A 95 -23.30 -7.19 -23.96
C GLU A 95 -22.44 -8.08 -23.06
N PHE A 96 -22.03 -7.55 -21.90
CA PHE A 96 -21.16 -8.26 -20.97
C PHE A 96 -21.91 -9.39 -20.24
N GLY A 97 -21.85 -10.61 -20.77
CA GLY A 97 -22.46 -11.81 -20.18
C GLY A 97 -21.85 -12.29 -18.86
N GLY A 98 -20.86 -11.58 -18.32
CA GLY A 98 -20.27 -11.88 -17.01
C GLY A 98 -21.23 -11.48 -15.89
N LYS A 99 -21.96 -12.47 -15.34
CA LYS A 99 -22.63 -12.32 -14.05
C LYS A 99 -21.62 -11.82 -13.02
N VAL A 100 -21.76 -10.57 -12.60
CA VAL A 100 -21.14 -10.07 -11.38
C VAL A 100 -21.49 -11.05 -10.26
N GLY A 101 -20.50 -11.38 -9.44
CA GLY A 101 -20.62 -12.43 -8.43
C GLY A 101 -21.88 -12.26 -7.59
N LYS A 102 -22.47 -13.39 -7.17
CA LYS A 102 -23.54 -13.35 -6.18
C LYS A 102 -23.02 -12.59 -4.96
N GLU A 103 -23.87 -11.73 -4.43
CA GLU A 103 -23.66 -10.97 -3.22
C GLU A 103 -23.54 -11.95 -2.03
N GLU A 104 -22.33 -12.44 -1.79
CA GLU A 104 -22.00 -13.19 -0.58
C GLU A 104 -21.98 -12.18 0.57
N ILE A 105 -22.90 -12.38 1.53
CA ILE A 105 -23.04 -11.52 2.70
C ILE A 105 -21.85 -11.81 3.61
N LEU A 106 -20.77 -11.06 3.43
CA LEU A 106 -19.58 -11.07 4.28
C LEU A 106 -19.80 -10.10 5.44
N GLU A 107 -19.47 -10.54 6.66
CA GLU A 107 -19.63 -9.73 7.88
C GLU A 107 -18.48 -8.72 8.10
N ASP A 108 -17.35 -8.86 7.39
CA ASP A 108 -16.18 -7.99 7.51
C ASP A 108 -16.08 -7.02 6.32
N GLU A 109 -16.06 -5.71 6.60
CA GLU A 109 -15.92 -4.65 5.60
C GLU A 109 -14.62 -4.79 4.78
N LEU A 110 -13.57 -5.35 5.38
CA LEU A 110 -12.27 -5.50 4.75
C LEU A 110 -12.27 -6.63 3.70
N ASP A 111 -12.98 -7.72 3.95
CA ASP A 111 -13.14 -8.82 2.98
C ASP A 111 -13.98 -8.38 1.78
N VAL A 112 -15.04 -7.58 2.00
CA VAL A 112 -15.83 -6.96 0.92
C VAL A 112 -14.94 -6.08 0.05
N LEU A 113 -14.07 -5.26 0.65
CA LEU A 113 -13.12 -4.41 -0.05
C LEU A 113 -12.14 -5.22 -0.92
N PHE A 114 -11.55 -6.29 -0.39
CA PHE A 114 -10.64 -7.15 -1.16
C PHE A 114 -11.34 -7.88 -2.31
N LEU A 115 -12.58 -8.35 -2.09
CA LEU A 115 -13.37 -9.02 -3.13
C LEU A 115 -13.70 -8.07 -4.29
N GLU A 116 -14.15 -6.86 -3.98
CA GLU A 116 -14.50 -5.88 -5.01
C GLU A 116 -13.26 -5.31 -5.73
N MET A 117 -12.15 -5.08 -5.02
CA MET A 117 -10.87 -4.73 -5.67
C MET A 117 -10.42 -5.82 -6.66
N ARG A 118 -10.55 -7.10 -6.29
CA ARG A 118 -10.25 -8.22 -7.19
C ARG A 118 -11.19 -8.29 -8.39
N SER A 119 -12.48 -8.01 -8.19
CA SER A 119 -13.50 -7.92 -9.25
C SER A 119 -13.14 -6.83 -10.26
N VAL A 120 -12.79 -5.63 -9.78
CA VAL A 120 -12.36 -4.49 -10.61
C VAL A 120 -11.08 -4.80 -11.37
N TYR A 121 -10.08 -5.42 -10.74
CA TYR A 121 -8.83 -5.81 -11.40
C TYR A 121 -9.05 -6.83 -12.53
N GLN A 122 -9.85 -7.88 -12.27
CA GLN A 122 -10.21 -8.87 -13.29
C GLN A 122 -10.94 -8.21 -14.46
N PHE A 123 -11.85 -7.28 -14.18
CA PHE A 123 -12.60 -6.57 -15.21
C PHE A 123 -11.72 -5.62 -16.03
N ALA A 124 -10.77 -4.93 -15.39
CA ALA A 124 -9.78 -4.09 -16.08
C ALA A 124 -8.94 -4.91 -17.07
N SER A 125 -8.46 -6.09 -16.68
CA SER A 125 -7.71 -7.00 -17.56
C SER A 125 -8.54 -7.47 -18.77
N VAL A 126 -9.84 -7.73 -18.59
CA VAL A 126 -10.74 -8.03 -19.73
C VAL A 126 -10.88 -6.84 -20.66
N VAL A 127 -11.07 -5.63 -20.14
CA VAL A 127 -11.13 -4.39 -20.93
C VAL A 127 -9.84 -4.16 -21.72
N GLU A 128 -8.69 -4.27 -21.07
CA GLU A 128 -7.35 -4.12 -21.66
C GLU A 128 -7.14 -5.08 -22.84
N SER A 129 -7.42 -6.38 -22.65
CA SER A 129 -7.28 -7.39 -23.71
C SER A 129 -8.17 -7.11 -24.94
N ARG A 130 -9.35 -6.51 -24.73
CA ARG A 130 -10.28 -6.12 -25.81
C ARG A 130 -9.84 -4.84 -26.51
N ILE A 131 -9.27 -3.87 -25.79
CA ILE A 131 -8.66 -2.66 -26.38
C ILE A 131 -7.50 -3.06 -27.29
N ALA A 132 -6.57 -3.88 -26.78
CA ALA A 132 -5.42 -4.37 -27.55
C ALA A 132 -5.85 -5.09 -28.84
N LYS A 133 -6.88 -5.94 -28.76
CA LYS A 133 -7.44 -6.62 -29.95
C LYS A 133 -8.05 -5.65 -30.96
N ARG A 134 -8.78 -4.61 -30.54
CA ARG A 134 -9.30 -3.58 -31.46
C ARG A 134 -8.18 -2.75 -32.09
N GLU A 135 -7.11 -2.48 -31.34
CA GLU A 135 -5.93 -1.78 -31.86
C GLU A 135 -5.16 -2.61 -32.90
N GLU A 136 -5.00 -3.91 -32.67
CA GLU A 136 -4.42 -4.84 -33.64
C GLU A 136 -5.23 -4.85 -34.96
N ILE A 137 -6.57 -4.89 -34.88
CA ILE A 137 -7.43 -4.81 -36.07
C ILE A 137 -7.23 -3.47 -36.80
N ARG A 138 -7.28 -2.34 -36.07
CA ARG A 138 -7.09 -1.00 -36.63
C ARG A 138 -5.73 -0.82 -37.30
N THR A 139 -4.67 -1.39 -36.74
CA THR A 139 -3.32 -1.33 -37.33
C THR A 139 -3.21 -2.17 -38.60
N LYS A 140 -3.85 -3.34 -38.67
CA LYS A 140 -3.95 -4.14 -39.91
C LYS A 140 -4.75 -3.43 -40.99
N GLU A 141 -5.93 -2.91 -40.65
CA GLU A 141 -6.76 -2.11 -41.58
C GLU A 141 -5.98 -0.91 -42.12
N LYS A 142 -5.19 -0.23 -41.27
CA LYS A 142 -4.32 0.86 -41.71
C LYS A 142 -3.23 0.36 -42.68
N MET A 143 -2.54 -0.74 -42.38
CA MET A 143 -1.53 -1.30 -43.28
C MET A 143 -2.12 -1.71 -44.64
N GLU A 144 -3.33 -2.31 -44.66
CA GLU A 144 -4.03 -2.61 -45.91
C GLU A 144 -4.43 -1.34 -46.69
N MET A 145 -4.85 -0.27 -46.00
CA MET A 145 -5.13 1.03 -46.63
C MET A 145 -3.85 1.64 -47.22
N ASP A 146 -2.75 1.64 -46.47
CA ASP A 146 -1.45 2.17 -46.90
C ASP A 146 -0.90 1.36 -48.11
N GLU A 147 -1.06 0.03 -48.13
CA GLU A 147 -0.72 -0.83 -49.27
C GLU A 147 -1.55 -0.51 -50.52
N ARG A 148 -2.88 -0.35 -50.37
CA ARG A 148 -3.76 0.07 -51.48
C ARG A 148 -3.40 1.47 -52.00
N ILE A 149 -3.02 2.40 -51.12
CA ILE A 149 -2.56 3.73 -51.51
C ILE A 149 -1.24 3.64 -52.29
N MET A 150 -0.29 2.81 -51.86
CA MET A 150 0.96 2.59 -52.61
C MET A 150 0.71 2.00 -53.99
N SER A 151 -0.15 0.98 -54.11
CA SER A 151 -0.58 0.42 -55.41
C SER A 151 -1.18 1.50 -56.32
N LEU A 152 -2.10 2.32 -55.80
CA LEU A 152 -2.72 3.40 -56.57
C LEU A 152 -1.71 4.50 -56.97
N ILE A 153 -0.66 4.74 -56.18
CA ILE A 153 0.43 5.66 -56.55
C ILE A 153 1.27 5.07 -57.69
N GLU A 154 1.53 3.76 -57.68
CA GLU A 154 2.24 3.05 -58.75
C GLU A 154 1.42 3.01 -60.05
N ASP A 155 0.13 2.63 -59.98
CA ASP A 155 -0.80 2.69 -61.12
C ASP A 155 -0.86 4.09 -61.74
N ASN A 156 -0.91 5.15 -60.93
CA ASN A 156 -0.90 6.53 -61.44
C ASN A 156 0.42 6.92 -62.12
N ARG A 157 1.56 6.40 -61.64
CA ARG A 157 2.88 6.62 -62.30
C ARG A 157 2.94 5.90 -63.64
N ASP A 158 2.38 4.69 -63.72
CA ASP A 158 2.32 3.91 -64.96
C ASP A 158 1.38 4.55 -65.98
N ILE A 159 0.22 5.06 -65.55
CA ILE A 159 -0.69 5.84 -66.40
C ILE A 159 0.00 7.11 -66.92
N ASP A 160 0.70 7.85 -66.08
CA ASP A 160 1.47 9.04 -66.47
C ASP A 160 2.64 8.69 -67.43
N GLY A 161 3.27 7.52 -67.23
CA GLY A 161 4.23 6.92 -68.17
C GLY A 161 3.61 6.62 -69.55
N LEU A 162 2.47 5.94 -69.58
CA LEU A 162 1.71 5.63 -70.80
C LEU A 162 1.23 6.89 -71.52
N LEU A 163 0.76 7.89 -70.79
CA LEU A 163 0.36 9.20 -71.34
C LEU A 163 1.56 9.93 -71.98
N ARG A 164 2.73 9.91 -71.34
CA ARG A 164 3.97 10.44 -71.96
C ARG A 164 4.32 9.72 -73.25
N VAL A 165 4.27 8.39 -73.27
CA VAL A 165 4.54 7.60 -74.50
C VAL A 165 3.52 7.91 -75.59
N ALA A 166 2.22 7.95 -75.28
CA ALA A 166 1.16 8.26 -76.23
C ALA A 166 1.28 9.69 -76.79
N MET A 167 1.66 10.67 -75.96
CA MET A 167 1.95 12.04 -76.41
C MET A 167 3.17 12.08 -77.35
N LEU A 168 4.25 11.35 -77.04
CA LEU A 168 5.42 11.26 -77.91
C LEU A 168 5.12 10.57 -79.26
N GLU A 169 4.34 9.47 -79.26
CA GLU A 169 3.86 8.83 -80.48
C GLU A 169 2.99 9.80 -81.30
N LYS A 170 2.03 10.49 -80.68
CA LYS A 170 1.19 11.53 -81.33
C LYS A 170 2.04 12.62 -81.98
N MET A 171 2.99 13.22 -81.23
CA MET A 171 3.87 14.26 -81.78
C MET A 171 4.74 13.73 -82.94
N ASN A 172 5.18 12.46 -82.89
CA ASN A 172 5.92 11.85 -83.98
C ASN A 172 5.04 11.67 -85.23
N LEU A 173 3.80 11.20 -85.08
CA LEU A 173 2.83 11.10 -86.17
C LEU A 173 2.53 12.47 -86.78
N GLU A 174 2.27 13.50 -85.97
CA GLU A 174 2.07 14.88 -86.42
C GLU A 174 3.29 15.42 -87.19
N ARG A 175 4.51 15.15 -86.73
CA ARG A 175 5.75 15.49 -87.47
C ARG A 175 5.85 14.75 -88.80
N THR A 176 5.43 13.48 -88.89
CA THR A 176 5.42 12.76 -90.18
C THR A 176 4.35 13.29 -91.13
N LEU A 177 3.16 13.62 -90.62
CA LEU A 177 2.07 14.22 -91.40
C LEU A 177 2.44 15.59 -91.95
N ASN A 178 3.07 16.44 -91.13
CA ASN A 178 3.54 17.77 -91.53
C ASN A 178 4.65 17.72 -92.60
N LYS A 179 5.40 16.61 -92.71
CA LYS A 179 6.39 16.39 -93.79
C LYS A 179 5.73 16.02 -95.13
N LEU A 180 4.49 15.52 -95.16
CA LEU A 180 3.74 15.29 -96.41
C LEU A 180 3.21 16.61 -97.00
N LYS A 181 4.08 17.44 -97.57
CA LYS A 181 3.70 18.67 -98.29
C LYS A 181 3.35 18.40 -99.77
N ARG A 182 2.46 17.43 -100.03
CA ARG A 182 1.87 17.11 -101.35
C ARG A 182 0.35 16.95 -101.28
N SER A 183 -0.30 16.62 -102.40
CA SER A 183 -1.74 16.87 -102.71
C SER A 183 -2.77 16.32 -101.72
N GLY A 184 -4.01 16.83 -101.80
CA GLY A 184 -5.13 16.50 -100.92
C GLY A 184 -5.41 15.00 -100.78
N GLU A 185 -5.47 14.26 -101.90
CA GLU A 185 -5.52 12.79 -101.92
C GLU A 185 -4.41 12.13 -101.10
N GLN A 186 -3.15 12.51 -101.33
CA GLN A 186 -2.00 11.84 -100.70
C GLN A 186 -2.00 12.04 -99.17
N LYS A 187 -2.44 13.20 -98.69
CA LYS A 187 -2.65 13.43 -97.26
C LYS A 187 -3.78 12.57 -96.69
N ARG A 188 -4.93 12.47 -97.38
CA ARG A 188 -6.06 11.63 -96.94
C ARG A 188 -5.65 10.15 -96.84
N VAL A 189 -4.98 9.62 -97.86
CA VAL A 189 -4.51 8.22 -97.88
C VAL A 189 -3.49 7.97 -96.75
N ALA A 190 -2.55 8.89 -96.51
CA ALA A 190 -1.59 8.74 -95.41
C ALA A 190 -2.25 8.79 -94.02
N ILE A 191 -3.25 9.66 -93.81
CA ILE A 191 -4.03 9.71 -92.57
C ILE A 191 -4.79 8.41 -92.36
N LEU A 192 -5.43 7.87 -93.41
CA LEU A 192 -6.13 6.59 -93.36
C LEU A 192 -5.19 5.42 -93.03
N GLN A 193 -4.00 5.33 -93.64
CA GLN A 193 -3.01 4.29 -93.33
C GLN A 193 -2.42 4.41 -91.92
N ILE A 194 -2.27 5.64 -91.39
CA ILE A 194 -1.84 5.86 -90.00
C ILE A 194 -2.96 5.44 -89.04
N ALA A 195 -4.22 5.80 -89.33
CA ALA A 195 -5.37 5.38 -88.55
C ALA A 195 -5.55 3.85 -88.57
N GLU A 196 -5.42 3.21 -89.73
CA GLU A 196 -5.49 1.75 -89.92
C GLU A 196 -4.41 1.02 -89.11
N ARG A 197 -3.14 1.45 -89.18
CA ARG A 197 -2.05 0.90 -88.36
C ARG A 197 -2.24 1.15 -86.86
N GLY A 198 -2.80 2.29 -86.50
CA GLY A 198 -3.17 2.60 -85.11
C GLY A 198 -4.24 1.63 -84.60
N LEU A 199 -5.32 1.46 -85.35
CA LEU A 199 -6.43 0.53 -85.07
C LEU A 199 -5.93 -0.92 -84.96
N GLN A 200 -5.05 -1.35 -85.87
CA GLN A 200 -4.40 -2.67 -85.81
C GLN A 200 -3.58 -2.87 -84.53
N LYS A 201 -2.82 -1.86 -84.08
CA LYS A 201 -2.02 -1.91 -82.84
C LYS A 201 -2.88 -2.11 -81.58
N VAL A 202 -4.10 -1.57 -81.55
CA VAL A 202 -5.08 -1.79 -80.47
C VAL A 202 -6.11 -2.91 -80.77
N GLY A 203 -5.83 -3.77 -81.75
CA GLY A 203 -6.60 -5.00 -81.99
C GLY A 203 -7.90 -4.86 -82.79
N PHE A 204 -8.24 -3.67 -83.29
CA PHE A 204 -9.42 -3.43 -84.13
C PHE A 204 -9.02 -3.44 -85.62
N GLY A 205 -9.12 -4.59 -86.28
CA GLY A 205 -8.94 -4.72 -87.73
C GLY A 205 -10.27 -4.73 -88.47
N PHE A 206 -10.50 -3.78 -89.37
CA PHE A 206 -11.70 -3.72 -90.22
C PHE A 206 -11.29 -3.87 -91.70
N MET A 207 -11.74 -4.93 -92.37
CA MET A 207 -11.46 -5.15 -93.80
C MET A 207 -12.43 -4.33 -94.65
N MET A 208 -11.91 -3.47 -95.54
CA MET A 208 -12.73 -2.78 -96.55
C MET A 208 -12.07 -2.92 -97.93
N SER A 209 -12.81 -3.45 -98.90
CA SER A 209 -12.31 -3.76 -100.24
C SER A 209 -12.37 -2.56 -101.19
N SER A 210 -11.46 -2.52 -102.15
CA SER A 210 -11.33 -1.48 -103.19
C SER A 210 -12.23 -1.72 -104.41
N VAL A 211 -12.85 -0.66 -104.94
CA VAL A 211 -13.25 -0.51 -106.36
C VAL A 211 -13.10 0.96 -106.77
N ALA A 212 -12.75 1.23 -108.03
CA ALA A 212 -12.61 2.57 -108.63
C ALA A 212 -13.38 2.66 -109.96
N GLU A 213 -13.82 3.86 -110.37
CA GLU A 213 -13.80 4.38 -111.77
C GLU A 213 -14.42 5.79 -111.90
N GLU A 214 -14.03 6.54 -112.94
CA GLU A 214 -14.56 7.85 -113.41
C GLU A 214 -15.28 7.66 -114.79
N PRO A 215 -15.54 8.68 -115.67
CA PRO A 215 -15.81 10.13 -115.51
C PRO A 215 -17.26 10.48 -116.01
N PRO A 216 -17.58 11.08 -117.19
CA PRO A 216 -17.11 12.31 -117.86
C PRO A 216 -18.21 13.31 -118.37
N VAL A 217 -17.77 14.56 -118.65
CA VAL A 217 -18.40 15.69 -119.43
C VAL A 217 -19.78 16.26 -119.00
N ASP A 218 -20.11 17.56 -119.16
CA ASP A 218 -20.08 18.38 -120.40
C ASP A 218 -19.57 19.84 -120.29
N SER A 219 -19.49 20.54 -121.43
CA SER A 219 -18.80 21.84 -121.63
C SER A 219 -19.70 22.99 -122.16
N ALA A 220 -19.07 24.14 -122.50
CA ALA A 220 -19.62 25.40 -123.06
C ALA A 220 -20.14 26.43 -122.02
N ASN A 221 -20.02 27.76 -122.20
CA ASN A 221 -19.59 28.57 -123.36
C ASN A 221 -19.15 30.00 -122.93
N ILE A 222 -18.24 30.65 -123.72
CA ILE A 222 -18.27 32.06 -124.26
C ILE A 222 -18.65 33.24 -123.30
N ASP A 223 -18.06 34.45 -123.32
CA ASP A 223 -17.29 35.21 -124.33
C ASP A 223 -16.21 36.18 -123.74
N SER A 224 -15.51 36.87 -124.63
CA SER A 224 -14.51 37.92 -124.46
C SER A 224 -15.02 39.33 -124.86
N GLY A 225 -14.30 40.38 -124.45
CA GLY A 225 -14.53 41.78 -124.88
C GLY A 225 -14.11 42.78 -123.79
N GLN A 226 -12.85 43.18 -123.69
CA GLN A 226 -12.19 44.29 -124.41
C GLN A 226 -12.75 45.71 -124.15
N SER A 227 -11.95 46.45 -123.37
CA SER A 227 -11.56 47.87 -123.57
C SER A 227 -12.62 48.99 -123.53
N GLU A 228 -13.12 49.31 -122.32
CA GLU A 228 -13.26 50.69 -121.80
C GLU A 228 -12.95 50.76 -120.27
N ASP A 229 -12.19 49.79 -119.74
CA ASP A 229 -12.36 49.31 -118.36
C ASP A 229 -11.28 49.75 -117.34
N GLU A 230 -10.34 50.63 -117.69
CA GLU A 230 -9.25 50.99 -116.76
C GLU A 230 -9.72 51.84 -115.58
N VAL A 231 -10.58 52.84 -115.81
CA VAL A 231 -11.08 53.72 -114.72
C VAL A 231 -12.10 52.99 -113.84
N VAL A 232 -12.91 52.10 -114.42
CA VAL A 232 -13.92 51.31 -113.67
C VAL A 232 -13.26 50.15 -112.91
N SER A 233 -12.25 49.49 -113.48
CA SER A 233 -11.45 48.49 -112.77
C SER A 233 -10.60 49.10 -111.64
N VAL A 234 -10.01 50.29 -111.83
CA VAL A 234 -9.32 51.03 -110.75
C VAL A 234 -10.32 51.44 -109.66
N ALA A 235 -11.52 51.90 -110.01
CA ALA A 235 -12.55 52.22 -109.02
C ALA A 235 -13.02 50.96 -108.24
N ALA A 236 -13.26 49.84 -108.92
CA ALA A 236 -13.70 48.59 -108.30
C ALA A 236 -12.62 47.94 -107.41
N THR A 237 -11.34 48.01 -107.83
CA THR A 237 -10.22 47.55 -107.00
C THR A 237 -9.98 48.47 -105.80
N PHE A 238 -10.16 49.78 -105.94
CA PHE A 238 -10.13 50.73 -104.82
C PHE A 238 -11.32 50.53 -103.85
N GLU A 239 -12.53 50.27 -104.36
CA GLU A 239 -13.69 49.96 -103.53
C GLU A 239 -13.50 48.63 -102.76
N LYS A 240 -12.95 47.60 -103.41
CA LYS A 240 -12.56 46.34 -102.78
C LYS A 240 -11.50 46.55 -101.71
N MET A 241 -10.49 47.39 -101.98
CA MET A 241 -9.46 47.76 -101.00
C MET A 241 -10.07 48.50 -99.79
N MET A 242 -10.97 49.46 -100.01
CA MET A 242 -11.69 50.15 -98.92
C MET A 242 -12.57 49.20 -98.10
N LYS A 243 -13.27 48.25 -98.74
CA LYS A 243 -14.05 47.22 -98.03
C LYS A 243 -13.15 46.32 -97.18
N ASN A 244 -12.02 45.88 -97.73
CA ASN A 244 -11.03 45.08 -97.00
C ASN A 244 -10.45 45.86 -95.79
N LEU A 245 -10.01 47.12 -96.00
CA LEU A 245 -9.50 47.97 -94.92
C LEU A 245 -10.56 48.25 -93.84
N ARG A 246 -11.83 48.41 -94.20
CA ARG A 246 -12.93 48.55 -93.22
C ARG A 246 -13.15 47.27 -92.41
N LEU A 247 -13.08 46.11 -93.04
CA LEU A 247 -13.14 44.81 -92.35
C LEU A 247 -11.93 44.59 -91.44
N GLU A 248 -10.73 44.98 -91.88
CA GLU A 248 -9.50 44.90 -91.09
C GLU A 248 -9.56 45.84 -89.88
N ILE A 249 -9.98 47.10 -90.05
CA ILE A 249 -10.22 48.04 -88.94
C ILE A 249 -11.27 47.49 -87.96
N ALA A 250 -12.34 46.85 -88.45
CA ALA A 250 -13.34 46.23 -87.59
C ALA A 250 -12.79 45.02 -86.82
N ASN A 251 -11.95 44.19 -87.45
CA ASN A 251 -11.31 43.04 -86.82
C ASN A 251 -10.25 43.46 -85.80
N LEU A 252 -9.41 44.47 -86.10
CA LEU A 252 -8.43 45.02 -85.17
C LEU A 252 -9.10 45.66 -83.95
N ARG A 253 -10.24 46.34 -84.13
CA ARG A 253 -11.05 46.85 -83.01
C ARG A 253 -11.60 45.73 -82.13
N ARG A 254 -12.09 44.63 -82.73
CA ARG A 254 -12.57 43.48 -81.98
C ARG A 254 -11.45 42.81 -81.18
N SER A 255 -10.30 42.58 -81.81
CA SER A 255 -9.11 42.00 -81.17
C SER A 255 -8.54 42.89 -80.05
N LEU A 256 -8.58 44.22 -80.21
CA LEU A 256 -8.22 45.16 -79.16
C LEU A 256 -9.17 45.07 -77.95
N GLU A 257 -10.47 44.92 -78.20
CA GLU A 257 -11.47 44.80 -77.14
C GLU A 257 -11.39 43.43 -76.43
N GLU A 258 -11.21 42.34 -77.18
CA GLU A 258 -10.95 41.00 -76.66
C GLU A 258 -9.70 41.00 -75.76
N SER A 259 -8.61 41.62 -76.20
CA SER A 259 -7.37 41.76 -75.41
C SER A 259 -7.54 42.64 -74.16
N ARG A 260 -8.42 43.65 -74.20
CA ARG A 260 -8.77 44.45 -73.02
C ARG A 260 -9.53 43.63 -71.98
N LEU A 261 -10.55 42.89 -72.41
CA LEU A 261 -11.34 42.02 -71.53
C LEU A 261 -10.47 40.90 -70.92
N GLU A 262 -9.54 40.33 -71.69
CA GLU A 262 -8.56 39.37 -71.17
C GLU A 262 -7.63 40.01 -70.13
N ASN A 263 -7.14 41.23 -70.38
CA ASN A 263 -6.30 41.95 -69.43
C ASN A 263 -7.06 42.36 -68.15
N GLU A 264 -8.33 42.76 -68.25
CA GLU A 264 -9.19 43.04 -67.09
C GLU A 264 -9.46 41.76 -66.27
N HIS A 265 -9.64 40.61 -66.92
CA HIS A 265 -9.74 39.32 -66.23
C HIS A 265 -8.42 38.91 -65.55
N LEU A 266 -7.28 39.07 -66.22
CA LEU A 266 -5.97 38.78 -65.60
C LEU A 266 -5.70 39.71 -64.41
N GLN A 267 -6.13 40.97 -64.50
CA GLN A 267 -6.03 41.93 -63.39
C GLN A 267 -6.93 41.55 -62.21
N SER A 268 -8.17 41.12 -62.43
CA SER A 268 -9.06 40.67 -61.35
C SER A 268 -8.55 39.37 -60.71
N PHE A 269 -8.13 38.39 -61.52
CA PHE A 269 -7.54 37.13 -61.04
C PHE A 269 -6.26 37.37 -60.23
N SER A 270 -5.38 38.25 -60.69
CA SER A 270 -4.17 38.64 -59.95
C SER A 270 -4.51 39.36 -58.63
N GLY A 271 -5.59 40.14 -58.60
CA GLY A 271 -6.10 40.78 -57.38
C GLY A 271 -6.61 39.76 -56.36
N GLU A 272 -7.43 38.81 -56.78
CA GLU A 272 -7.90 37.71 -55.94
C GLU A 272 -6.75 36.85 -55.40
N GLN A 273 -5.74 36.56 -56.24
CA GLN A 273 -4.58 35.80 -55.84
C GLN A 273 -3.74 36.56 -54.80
N ALA A 274 -3.53 37.87 -54.99
CA ALA A 274 -2.83 38.71 -54.01
C ALA A 274 -3.59 38.78 -52.67
N GLN A 275 -4.92 38.89 -52.69
CA GLN A 275 -5.74 38.85 -51.48
C GLN A 275 -5.59 37.51 -50.73
N LYS A 276 -5.72 36.37 -51.43
CA LYS A 276 -5.56 35.03 -50.84
C LYS A 276 -4.15 34.82 -50.25
N ILE A 277 -3.11 35.38 -50.88
CA ILE A 277 -1.74 35.36 -50.34
C ILE A 277 -1.64 36.18 -49.05
N ALA A 278 -2.24 37.37 -48.99
CA ALA A 278 -2.26 38.20 -47.78
C ALA A 278 -3.05 37.55 -46.63
N GLU A 279 -4.21 36.94 -46.91
CA GLU A 279 -5.00 36.20 -45.93
C GLU A 279 -4.24 34.99 -45.37
N ASN A 280 -3.56 34.22 -46.24
CA ASN A 280 -2.72 33.11 -45.82
C ASN A 280 -1.50 33.56 -45.00
N MET A 281 -0.91 34.72 -45.31
CA MET A 281 0.22 35.28 -44.56
C MET A 281 -0.17 35.59 -43.11
N LEU A 282 -1.29 36.29 -42.91
CA LEU A 282 -1.84 36.57 -41.57
C LEU A 282 -2.21 35.29 -40.81
N TYR A 283 -2.71 34.27 -41.51
CA TYR A 283 -2.99 32.96 -40.90
C TYR A 283 -1.73 32.23 -40.44
N ILE A 284 -0.63 32.32 -41.21
CA ILE A 284 0.68 31.77 -40.83
C ILE A 284 1.23 32.51 -39.62
N GLU A 285 1.23 33.84 -39.61
CA GLU A 285 1.69 34.66 -38.48
C GLU A 285 0.94 34.30 -37.18
N HIS A 286 -0.39 34.18 -37.23
CA HIS A 286 -1.19 33.74 -36.08
C HIS A 286 -0.86 32.31 -35.62
N LEU A 287 -0.54 31.39 -36.55
CA LEU A 287 -0.08 30.04 -36.18
C LEU A 287 1.31 30.06 -35.53
N GLU A 288 2.22 30.93 -35.97
CA GLU A 288 3.54 31.13 -35.38
C GLU A 288 3.44 31.74 -33.97
N GLU A 289 2.61 32.77 -33.75
CA GLU A 289 2.32 33.31 -32.42
C GLU A 289 1.75 32.26 -31.48
N ARG A 290 0.81 31.43 -31.97
CA ARG A 290 0.24 30.32 -31.18
C ARG A 290 1.27 29.23 -30.89
N LEU A 291 2.21 28.96 -31.81
CA LEU A 291 3.30 28.03 -31.57
C LEU A 291 4.27 28.59 -30.51
N ASN A 292 4.65 29.86 -30.61
CA ASN A 292 5.56 30.51 -29.66
C ASN A 292 4.97 30.54 -28.23
N THR A 293 3.68 30.84 -28.08
CA THR A 293 2.99 30.78 -26.78
C THR A 293 2.88 29.36 -26.24
N LEU A 294 2.62 28.36 -27.08
CA LEU A 294 2.63 26.95 -26.67
C LEU A 294 4.02 26.48 -26.23
N VAL A 295 5.09 26.87 -26.94
CA VAL A 295 6.48 26.57 -26.55
C VAL A 295 6.81 27.20 -25.19
N HIS A 296 6.48 28.47 -24.98
CA HIS A 296 6.70 29.13 -23.69
C HIS A 296 5.97 28.43 -22.53
N ASN A 297 4.70 28.05 -22.73
CA ASN A 297 3.93 27.30 -21.73
C ASN A 297 4.55 25.92 -21.44
N ILE A 298 5.14 25.25 -22.45
CA ILE A 298 5.85 23.98 -22.27
C ILE A 298 7.13 24.20 -21.45
N ASP A 299 7.90 25.25 -21.72
CA ASP A 299 9.12 25.57 -20.96
C ASP A 299 8.80 25.90 -19.49
N GLU A 300 7.71 26.63 -19.21
CA GLU A 300 7.22 26.87 -17.85
C GLU A 300 6.82 25.57 -17.14
N LEU A 301 6.04 24.70 -17.80
CA LEU A 301 5.64 23.40 -17.24
C LEU A 301 6.85 22.48 -17.01
N MET A 302 7.87 22.52 -17.88
CA MET A 302 9.12 21.76 -17.68
C MET A 302 9.88 22.26 -16.44
N LEU A 303 9.88 23.57 -16.17
CA LEU A 303 10.46 24.13 -14.94
C LEU A 303 9.67 23.70 -13.69
N GLU A 304 8.34 23.70 -13.75
CA GLU A 304 7.49 23.20 -12.65
C GLU A 304 7.70 21.70 -12.40
N VAL A 305 7.80 20.88 -13.45
CA VAL A 305 8.09 19.43 -13.35
C VAL A 305 9.44 19.20 -12.68
N THR A 306 10.52 19.84 -13.15
CA THR A 306 11.86 19.65 -12.55
C THR A 306 11.90 20.07 -11.08
N LYS A 307 11.20 21.15 -10.70
CA LYS A 307 11.06 21.54 -9.29
C LYS A 307 10.28 20.52 -8.47
N ALA A 308 9.18 19.98 -9.01
CA ALA A 308 8.40 18.93 -8.36
C ALA A 308 9.18 17.62 -8.21
N GLU A 309 10.04 17.28 -9.18
CA GLU A 309 10.97 16.15 -9.09
C GLU A 309 12.02 16.37 -8.00
N GLU A 310 12.63 17.55 -7.90
CA GLU A 310 13.54 17.90 -6.80
C GLU A 310 12.84 17.74 -5.44
N ASP A 311 11.66 18.33 -5.27
CA ASP A 311 10.91 18.20 -4.02
C ASP A 311 10.55 16.73 -3.73
N ALA A 312 10.15 15.95 -4.72
CA ALA A 312 9.90 14.51 -4.56
C ALA A 312 11.17 13.74 -4.13
N THR A 313 12.37 14.13 -4.58
CA THR A 313 13.62 13.52 -4.08
C THR A 313 13.94 13.94 -2.63
N ARG A 314 13.67 15.19 -2.25
CA ARG A 314 13.81 15.67 -0.87
C ARG A 314 12.88 14.92 0.10
N TRP A 315 11.61 14.75 -0.29
CA TRP A 315 10.63 14.00 0.50
C TRP A 315 11.01 12.51 0.63
N LYS A 316 11.50 11.87 -0.44
CA LYS A 316 12.00 10.49 -0.37
C LYS A 316 13.14 10.34 0.63
N GLN A 317 14.15 11.21 0.56
CA GLN A 317 15.29 11.20 1.50
C GLN A 317 14.84 11.44 2.95
N ALA A 318 13.87 12.34 3.18
CA ALA A 318 13.31 12.54 4.52
C ALA A 318 12.60 11.28 5.05
N CYS A 319 11.78 10.62 4.23
CA CYS A 319 11.10 9.38 4.61
C CYS A 319 12.08 8.21 4.85
N GLU A 320 13.16 8.10 4.06
CA GLU A 320 14.23 7.11 4.30
C GLU A 320 14.85 7.34 5.69
N LEU A 321 15.28 8.57 5.99
CA LEU A 321 15.85 8.93 7.30
C LEU A 321 14.88 8.68 8.48
N GLU A 322 13.59 8.94 8.31
CA GLU A 322 12.56 8.62 9.32
C GLU A 322 12.41 7.10 9.52
N VAL A 323 12.48 6.30 8.45
CA VAL A 323 12.46 4.83 8.52
C VAL A 323 13.72 4.26 9.17
N GLU A 324 14.90 4.81 8.87
CA GLU A 324 16.15 4.46 9.56
C GLU A 324 16.07 4.82 11.05
N ALA A 325 15.63 6.03 11.39
CA ALA A 325 15.46 6.46 12.79
C ALA A 325 14.47 5.54 13.52
N GLY A 326 13.31 5.25 12.92
CA GLY A 326 12.32 4.32 13.45
C GLY A 326 12.88 2.92 13.68
N ARG A 327 13.70 2.39 12.75
CA ARG A 327 14.38 1.10 12.91
C ARG A 327 15.34 1.11 14.10
N THR A 328 16.18 2.15 14.23
CA THR A 328 17.11 2.24 15.37
C THR A 328 16.39 2.31 16.71
N ALA A 329 15.28 3.05 16.80
CA ALA A 329 14.45 3.15 18.00
C ALA A 329 13.77 1.81 18.36
N ILE A 330 13.31 1.03 17.37
CA ILE A 330 12.77 -0.32 17.59
C ILE A 330 13.87 -1.24 18.12
N GLU A 331 15.06 -1.25 17.51
CA GLU A 331 16.17 -2.09 18.00
C GLU A 331 16.60 -1.72 19.44
N GLU A 332 16.56 -0.44 19.82
CA GLU A 332 16.80 -0.02 21.21
C GLU A 332 15.74 -0.53 22.17
N ARG A 333 14.44 -0.42 21.81
CA ARG A 333 13.33 -0.99 22.61
C ARG A 333 13.46 -2.51 22.75
N ASP A 334 13.83 -3.22 21.69
CA ASP A 334 14.02 -4.67 21.73
C ASP A 334 15.18 -5.08 22.65
N ARG A 335 16.29 -4.31 22.66
CA ARG A 335 17.40 -4.51 23.60
C ARG A 335 16.96 -4.31 25.05
N GLU A 336 16.19 -3.25 25.35
CA GLU A 336 15.63 -3.04 26.69
C GLU A 336 14.66 -4.14 27.10
N VAL A 337 13.75 -4.56 26.21
CA VAL A 337 12.81 -5.65 26.47
C VAL A 337 13.54 -6.97 26.73
N ALA A 338 14.67 -7.22 26.06
CA ALA A 338 15.51 -8.38 26.33
C ALA A 338 16.15 -8.31 27.74
N LEU A 339 16.70 -7.16 28.14
CA LEU A 339 17.28 -6.95 29.47
C LEU A 339 16.22 -7.09 30.58
N LEU A 340 15.05 -6.47 30.41
CA LEU A 340 13.93 -6.56 31.36
C LEU A 340 13.39 -7.99 31.49
N LYS A 341 13.34 -8.76 30.40
CA LYS A 341 13.00 -10.20 30.44
C LYS A 341 14.03 -11.02 31.23
N GLU A 342 15.31 -10.69 31.10
CA GLU A 342 16.36 -11.35 31.87
C GLU A 342 16.28 -11.00 33.36
N GLU A 343 16.08 -9.72 33.69
CA GLU A 343 15.85 -9.24 35.07
C GLU A 343 14.60 -9.86 35.71
N LEU A 344 13.50 -9.97 34.97
CA LEU A 344 12.29 -10.66 35.41
C LEU A 344 12.56 -12.15 35.68
N SER A 345 13.39 -12.81 34.86
CA SER A 345 13.80 -14.20 35.08
C SER A 345 14.66 -14.36 36.34
N ARG A 346 15.67 -13.48 36.52
CA ARG A 346 16.54 -13.47 37.71
C ARG A 346 15.76 -13.20 39.00
N THR A 347 14.85 -12.22 39.00
CA THR A 347 14.00 -11.89 40.16
C THR A 347 12.99 -13.00 40.47
N LYS A 348 12.40 -13.65 39.46
CA LYS A 348 11.55 -14.84 39.65
C LYS A 348 12.32 -15.98 40.31
N MET A 349 13.53 -16.31 39.83
CA MET A 349 14.38 -17.34 40.45
C MET A 349 14.72 -17.01 41.91
N ALA A 350 15.00 -15.74 42.23
CA ALA A 350 15.26 -15.30 43.60
C ALA A 350 14.01 -15.41 44.50
N LEU A 351 12.82 -15.09 43.97
CA LEU A 351 11.55 -15.25 44.66
C LEU A 351 11.24 -16.73 44.94
N ASP A 352 11.40 -17.61 43.95
CA ASP A 352 11.19 -19.05 44.11
C ASP A 352 12.14 -19.65 45.16
N ALA A 353 13.41 -19.23 45.17
CA ALA A 353 14.38 -19.62 46.21
C ALA A 353 13.98 -19.12 47.62
N SER A 354 13.46 -17.89 47.72
CA SER A 354 12.97 -17.33 48.98
C SER A 354 11.71 -18.05 49.49
N ASN A 355 10.78 -18.37 48.59
CA ASN A 355 9.56 -19.14 48.90
C ASN A 355 9.90 -20.55 49.40
N ASN A 356 10.81 -21.26 48.73
CA ASN A 356 11.32 -22.56 49.18
C ASN A 356 11.97 -22.47 50.58
N LYS A 357 12.72 -21.40 50.87
CA LYS A 357 13.29 -21.15 52.20
C LYS A 357 12.23 -20.85 53.26
N MET A 358 11.14 -20.18 52.89
CA MET A 358 9.99 -19.92 53.77
C MET A 358 9.27 -21.22 54.13
N GLN A 359 8.95 -22.06 53.14
CA GLN A 359 8.34 -23.38 53.36
C GLN A 359 9.21 -24.30 54.21
N LEU A 360 10.55 -24.25 54.05
CA LEU A 360 11.46 -25.00 54.92
C LEU A 360 11.38 -24.50 56.37
N LYS A 361 11.36 -23.17 56.60
CA LYS A 361 11.20 -22.58 57.94
C LYS A 361 9.85 -22.93 58.56
N GLU A 362 8.78 -22.94 57.78
CA GLU A 362 7.44 -23.34 58.24
C GLU A 362 7.42 -24.81 58.70
N ARG A 363 8.01 -25.72 57.91
CA ARG A 363 8.16 -27.14 58.28
C ARG A 363 9.07 -27.33 59.50
N LEU A 364 10.12 -26.51 59.66
CA LEU A 364 10.96 -26.52 60.86
C LEU A 364 10.21 -26.00 62.10
N ALA A 365 9.36 -24.98 61.93
CA ALA A 365 8.52 -24.46 63.01
C ALA A 365 7.46 -25.49 63.45
N SER A 366 6.77 -26.14 62.50
CA SER A 366 5.75 -27.16 62.84
C SER A 366 6.35 -28.41 63.49
N THR A 367 7.52 -28.86 63.02
CA THR A 367 8.25 -29.97 63.67
C THR A 367 8.81 -29.59 65.05
N ALA A 368 9.27 -28.36 65.24
CA ALA A 368 9.68 -27.86 66.55
C ALA A 368 8.49 -27.77 67.54
N MET A 369 7.33 -27.30 67.09
CA MET A 369 6.09 -27.28 67.89
C MET A 369 5.67 -28.69 68.31
N ALA A 370 5.62 -29.65 67.38
CA ALA A 370 5.31 -31.04 67.69
C ALA A 370 6.32 -31.68 68.67
N ALA A 371 7.60 -31.32 68.56
CA ALA A 371 8.64 -31.76 69.49
C ALA A 371 8.48 -31.15 70.90
N LEU A 372 8.08 -29.87 70.99
CA LEU A 372 7.75 -29.22 72.26
C LEU A 372 6.52 -29.85 72.93
N GLU A 373 5.45 -30.13 72.17
CA GLU A 373 4.27 -30.84 72.67
C GLU A 373 4.62 -32.22 73.22
N ALA A 374 5.43 -33.00 72.49
CA ALA A 374 5.91 -34.30 72.94
C ALA A 374 6.78 -34.20 74.21
N ALA A 375 7.65 -33.18 74.30
CA ALA A 375 8.47 -32.92 75.48
C ALA A 375 7.62 -32.50 76.69
N GLU A 376 6.57 -31.70 76.49
CA GLU A 376 5.61 -31.34 77.54
C GLU A 376 4.84 -32.55 78.05
N ILE A 377 4.35 -33.43 77.17
CA ILE A 377 3.66 -34.68 77.56
C ILE A 377 4.61 -35.55 78.41
N SER A 378 5.86 -35.70 77.97
CA SER A 378 6.90 -36.44 78.70
C SER A 378 7.19 -35.81 80.08
N ARG A 379 7.30 -34.48 80.16
CA ARG A 379 7.47 -33.76 81.43
C ARG A 379 6.29 -33.98 82.37
N ARG A 380 5.04 -33.81 81.89
CA ARG A 380 3.82 -34.03 82.70
C ARG A 380 3.75 -35.47 83.25
N LEU A 381 4.22 -36.46 82.47
CA LEU A 381 4.34 -37.86 82.91
C LEU A 381 5.47 -38.08 83.94
N ALA A 382 6.61 -37.39 83.80
CA ALA A 382 7.68 -37.43 84.78
C ALA A 382 7.28 -36.74 86.09
N ASP A 383 6.59 -35.60 86.01
CA ASP A 383 6.08 -34.86 87.17
C ASP A 383 5.06 -35.69 87.95
N SER A 384 4.09 -36.33 87.28
CA SER A 384 3.11 -37.21 87.94
C SER A 384 3.74 -38.45 88.57
N ARG A 385 4.71 -39.09 87.90
CA ARG A 385 5.52 -40.17 88.50
C ARG A 385 6.31 -39.69 89.72
N SER A 386 6.88 -38.49 89.67
CA SER A 386 7.62 -37.91 90.81
C SER A 386 6.71 -37.61 92.00
N ALA A 387 5.47 -37.18 91.75
CA ALA A 387 4.47 -36.94 92.79
C ALA A 387 4.07 -38.25 93.49
N GLY A 388 3.69 -39.28 92.73
CA GLY A 388 3.36 -40.59 93.32
C GLY A 388 4.54 -41.25 94.05
N LEU A 389 5.79 -41.00 93.63
CA LEU A 389 6.97 -41.43 94.38
C LEU A 389 7.19 -40.63 95.68
N ARG A 390 6.90 -39.32 95.69
CA ARG A 390 6.94 -38.50 96.92
C ARG A 390 5.89 -38.98 97.93
N GLU A 391 4.64 -39.15 97.50
CA GLU A 391 3.56 -39.71 98.32
C GLU A 391 3.95 -41.06 98.93
N ARG A 392 4.58 -41.95 98.14
CA ARG A 392 5.08 -43.25 98.62
C ARG A 392 6.20 -43.11 99.66
N ILE A 393 7.09 -42.13 99.51
CA ILE A 393 8.17 -41.85 100.47
C ILE A 393 7.59 -41.24 101.75
N GLU A 394 6.65 -40.31 101.65
CA GLU A 394 5.96 -39.70 102.80
C GLU A 394 5.22 -40.76 103.63
N GLU A 395 4.47 -41.66 102.98
CA GLU A 395 3.81 -42.79 103.64
C GLU A 395 4.80 -43.74 104.33
N LEU A 396 5.91 -44.10 103.67
CA LEU A 396 6.97 -44.93 104.30
C LEU A 396 7.69 -44.20 105.44
N THR A 397 7.84 -42.88 105.36
CA THR A 397 8.46 -42.06 106.41
C THR A 397 7.53 -41.99 107.62
N LYS A 398 6.23 -41.82 107.40
CA LYS A 398 5.22 -41.85 108.45
C LYS A 398 5.14 -43.22 109.13
N GLN A 399 5.18 -44.32 108.36
CA GLN A 399 5.27 -45.68 108.91
C GLN A 399 6.54 -45.85 109.77
N LEU A 400 7.68 -45.30 109.34
CA LEU A 400 8.92 -45.31 110.12
C LEU A 400 8.82 -44.47 111.40
N GLU A 401 8.15 -43.32 111.38
CA GLU A 401 7.88 -42.51 112.57
C GLU A 401 6.95 -43.24 113.56
N GLU A 402 5.88 -43.86 113.06
CA GLU A 402 4.96 -44.69 113.85
C GLU A 402 5.67 -45.91 114.48
N ASP A 403 6.53 -46.61 113.72
CA ASP A 403 7.37 -47.71 114.21
C ASP A 403 8.41 -47.24 115.25
N VAL A 404 8.99 -46.06 115.06
CA VAL A 404 9.93 -45.46 116.03
C VAL A 404 9.22 -45.08 117.33
N ASP A 405 7.98 -44.58 117.26
CA ASP A 405 7.18 -44.22 118.44
C ASP A 405 6.57 -45.44 119.14
N GLN A 406 6.23 -46.50 118.41
CA GLN A 406 5.96 -47.83 118.99
C GLN A 406 7.21 -48.40 119.65
N GLY A 407 8.36 -48.33 118.98
CA GLY A 407 9.66 -48.74 119.51
C GLY A 407 10.15 -47.93 120.70
N LYS A 408 9.66 -46.69 120.91
CA LYS A 408 9.84 -45.92 122.16
C LYS A 408 8.97 -46.45 123.30
N LYS A 409 7.79 -47.00 123.01
CA LYS A 409 6.89 -47.62 124.00
C LYS A 409 7.33 -49.04 124.40
N GLU A 410 8.04 -49.77 123.53
CA GLU A 410 8.64 -51.08 123.88
C GLU A 410 10.05 -51.00 124.48
N LYS A 411 10.76 -49.86 124.36
CA LYS A 411 12.14 -49.68 124.87
C LYS A 411 12.23 -49.40 126.37
N ASP A 412 11.65 -50.28 127.17
CA ASP A 412 12.11 -50.51 128.55
C ASP A 412 12.92 -51.81 128.69
N ARG A 413 13.14 -52.56 127.60
CA ARG A 413 14.01 -53.77 127.60
C ARG A 413 14.90 -53.88 126.36
N GLY A 414 16.20 -53.61 126.55
CA GLY A 414 17.26 -54.13 125.69
C GLY A 414 18.07 -53.09 124.91
N ARG A 415 19.28 -52.77 125.40
CA ARG A 415 20.29 -52.05 124.62
C ARG A 415 20.82 -52.94 123.49
N ARG A 416 20.72 -52.53 122.23
CA ARG A 416 21.66 -52.94 121.16
C ARG A 416 22.11 -51.74 120.34
N ARG A 417 23.39 -51.78 119.94
CA ARG A 417 24.11 -50.68 119.29
C ARG A 417 23.64 -50.54 117.84
N LEU A 418 23.08 -49.39 117.48
CA LEU A 418 22.94 -48.99 116.09
C LEU A 418 24.34 -48.78 115.52
N ARG A 419 24.72 -49.58 114.52
CA ARG A 419 25.84 -49.23 113.64
C ARG A 419 25.27 -48.30 112.57
N HIS A 420 25.84 -47.10 112.47
CA HIS A 420 25.63 -46.27 111.29
C HIS A 420 26.33 -46.94 110.10
N GLU A 421 25.60 -47.76 109.35
CA GLU A 421 26.03 -48.13 108.01
C GLU A 421 25.73 -46.95 107.09
N CYS A 422 26.75 -46.12 106.89
CA CYS A 422 26.70 -44.96 106.02
C CYS A 422 26.24 -45.39 104.62
N TRP A 423 25.15 -44.79 104.14
CA TRP A 423 24.56 -45.11 102.85
C TRP A 423 25.62 -45.03 101.75
N PRO A 424 25.88 -46.14 101.00
CA PRO A 424 26.93 -46.13 100.00
C PRO A 424 26.46 -45.30 98.81
N TRP A 425 26.95 -44.06 98.73
CA TRP A 425 27.00 -43.32 97.47
C TRP A 425 27.87 -44.11 96.48
N ARG A 426 27.26 -45.06 95.77
CA ARG A 426 27.79 -45.50 94.47
C ARG A 426 27.70 -44.30 93.55
N VAL A 427 28.79 -43.56 93.49
CA VAL A 427 29.09 -42.68 92.37
C VAL A 427 28.96 -43.54 91.13
N LEU A 428 27.87 -43.35 90.38
CA LEU A 428 27.71 -43.90 89.04
C LEU A 428 28.71 -43.19 88.13
N ARG A 429 29.97 -43.62 88.21
CA ARG A 429 30.96 -43.38 87.18
C ARG A 429 30.44 -44.07 85.92
N PHE A 430 29.83 -43.29 85.03
CA PHE A 430 29.77 -43.65 83.62
C PHE A 430 31.22 -43.70 83.10
N THR A 431 31.86 -44.86 83.20
CA THR A 431 33.08 -45.15 82.46
C THR A 431 32.71 -45.53 81.03
N PRO A 432 33.20 -44.81 80.01
CA PRO A 432 32.97 -45.16 78.62
C PRO A 432 33.75 -46.42 78.25
N ALA A 433 33.19 -47.25 77.37
CA ALA A 433 33.93 -48.35 76.76
C ALA A 433 34.90 -47.81 75.70
N VAL A 434 36.17 -48.17 75.86
CA VAL A 434 37.33 -47.92 74.98
C VAL A 434 37.89 -49.33 74.70
N SER A 435 38.27 -49.78 73.50
CA SER A 435 38.61 -49.12 72.24
C SER A 435 38.60 -50.12 71.06
N SER A 436 38.63 -49.61 69.83
CA SER A 436 39.69 -49.99 68.89
C SER A 436 40.26 -48.75 68.19
N ARG A 437 41.55 -48.81 67.87
CA ARG A 437 42.48 -47.69 67.55
C ARG A 437 42.45 -47.27 66.05
N PRO A 438 43.27 -46.29 65.61
CA PRO A 438 43.52 -44.93 66.14
C PRO A 438 43.48 -43.84 65.03
N GLY A 439 43.33 -42.55 65.38
CA GLY A 439 43.48 -41.48 64.37
C GLY A 439 43.25 -40.03 64.82
N ASN A 440 44.32 -39.38 65.29
CA ASN A 440 44.61 -37.93 65.22
C ASN A 440 43.74 -36.85 65.93
N LEU A 441 44.49 -35.99 66.64
CA LEU A 441 44.37 -34.53 66.80
C LEU A 441 43.27 -33.91 67.69
N ASN A 442 43.75 -33.44 68.85
CA ASN A 442 43.35 -32.25 69.62
C ASN A 442 42.19 -31.38 69.07
N ARG A 443 41.10 -31.25 69.84
CA ARG A 443 40.33 -29.99 69.93
C ARG A 443 39.82 -29.74 71.35
N MET A 444 40.09 -28.54 71.86
CA MET A 444 39.48 -28.01 73.08
C MET A 444 37.96 -27.82 72.90
N ARG A 445 37.22 -27.86 74.02
CA ARG A 445 35.85 -27.34 74.08
C ARG A 445 35.82 -25.85 73.71
N ARG A 446 34.96 -25.48 72.76
CA ARG A 446 34.24 -24.20 72.75
C ARG A 446 32.78 -24.46 72.34
N LEU A 447 31.88 -23.61 72.82
CA LEU A 447 30.47 -23.61 72.45
C LEU A 447 30.34 -23.19 70.97
N PRO A 448 29.32 -23.65 70.23
CA PRO A 448 28.96 -23.04 68.96
C PRO A 448 28.27 -21.69 69.22
N GLU A 449 28.93 -20.60 68.81
CA GLU A 449 28.32 -19.27 68.72
C GLU A 449 27.30 -19.26 67.56
N MET A 450 26.16 -18.58 67.75
CA MET A 450 25.19 -18.35 66.68
C MET A 450 25.60 -17.15 65.83
N GLU A 451 26.59 -17.30 64.96
CA GLU A 451 26.96 -16.28 63.98
C GLU A 451 27.60 -16.88 62.73
N ALA A 452 27.58 -16.12 61.63
CA ALA A 452 28.08 -16.46 60.28
C ALA A 452 27.25 -17.44 59.42
N LEU A 453 26.20 -16.91 58.77
CA LEU A 453 25.90 -17.20 57.36
C LEU A 453 25.72 -15.88 56.59
N LEU A 454 26.84 -15.16 56.46
CA LEU A 454 27.07 -14.12 55.45
C LEU A 454 28.36 -14.48 54.70
N HIS A 455 28.44 -14.11 53.42
CA HIS A 455 29.43 -14.54 52.43
C HIS A 455 29.21 -15.94 51.80
N PHE A 456 28.25 -16.00 50.88
CA PHE A 456 28.61 -16.28 49.49
C PHE A 456 28.03 -15.17 48.60
N MET A 457 28.89 -14.59 47.76
CA MET A 457 28.50 -13.91 46.52
C MET A 457 28.49 -14.96 45.41
#